data_AF-A0A183JSM0-F1
#
_entry.id   AF-A0A183JSM0-F1
#
_cell.length_a   1.000
_cell.length_b   1.000
_cell.length_c   1.000
_cell.angle_alpha   90.00
_cell.angle_beta   90.00
_cell.angle_gamma   90.00
#
_symmetry.space_group_name_H-M   'P 1'
#
loop_
_entity.id
_entity.type
_entity.pdbx_description
1 polymer ?
#
loop_
_entity_poly.entity_id
_entity_poly.type
_entity_poly.pdbx_seq_one_letter_code
_entity_poly.pdbx_strand_id
1 'polypeptide(L)'
;MLITDLVVIYAVGVPLFFAFRLTFPTPVTKFNLVHLRQLVMNGPNNYPGATSIQFSNGIITMLPPNDTPQAKKKREMLALRLKPLISGKDNIPIVVNRHLLDGDMLIMNRQPTLHRPSMQAHRVRIIKCSGAKTLRLHYSNCKAYNADFDGDEMNGHFVQSYAAKAELETLGKLIT
;
A
#
# COMPACT_ATOMS: atom_id res chain seq x y z
N MET A 1 7.03 19.00 -14.23
CA MET A 1 7.03 18.40 -12.88
C MET A 1 5.78 18.94 -12.18
N LEU A 2 4.74 18.11 -12.00
CA LEU A 2 3.52 18.56 -11.33
C LEU A 2 3.79 18.63 -9.83
N ILE A 3 3.22 19.62 -9.14
CA ILE A 3 3.35 19.81 -7.67
C ILE A 3 2.98 18.54 -6.88
N THR A 4 2.16 17.66 -7.47
CA THR A 4 1.76 16.38 -6.89
C THR A 4 2.88 15.35 -6.75
N ASP A 5 3.98 15.49 -7.50
CA ASP A 5 5.11 14.54 -7.51
C ASP A 5 6.24 14.91 -6.53
N LEU A 6 6.09 16.02 -5.78
CA LEU A 6 7.05 16.41 -4.74
C LEU A 6 7.02 15.41 -3.58
N VAL A 7 8.21 14.93 -3.22
CA VAL A 7 8.41 14.03 -2.07
C VAL A 7 8.96 14.86 -0.92
N VAL A 8 8.20 14.93 0.16
CA VAL A 8 8.60 15.58 1.41
C VAL A 8 9.59 14.71 2.19
N ILE A 9 10.33 15.30 3.13
CA ILE A 9 11.43 14.64 3.86
C ILE A 9 11.04 13.28 4.47
N TYR A 10 9.83 13.19 5.04
CA TYR A 10 9.32 11.97 5.70
C TYR A 10 8.60 11.00 4.76
N ALA A 11 8.66 11.24 3.44
CA ALA A 11 8.00 10.42 2.44
C ALA A 11 9.00 9.77 1.49
N VAL A 12 8.57 8.66 0.90
CA VAL A 12 9.25 8.00 -0.21
C VAL A 12 8.32 7.98 -1.41
N GLY A 13 8.84 8.41 -2.55
CA GLY A 13 8.16 8.35 -3.83
C GLY A 13 8.16 6.93 -4.36
N VAL A 14 6.99 6.32 -4.48
CA VAL A 14 6.83 4.94 -4.95
C VAL A 14 6.22 4.95 -6.36
N PRO A 15 6.88 4.34 -7.35
CA PRO A 15 6.31 4.17 -8.68
C PRO A 15 4.98 3.41 -8.67
N LEU A 16 4.08 3.79 -9.57
CA LEU A 16 2.76 3.18 -9.70
C LEU A 16 2.81 1.66 -9.90
N PHE A 17 3.84 1.15 -10.61
CA PHE A 17 4.04 -0.28 -10.83
C PHE A 17 4.23 -1.07 -9.52
N PHE A 18 4.93 -0.52 -8.53
CA PHE A 18 5.02 -1.13 -7.20
C PHE A 18 3.68 -1.05 -6.47
N ALA A 19 2.99 0.08 -6.61
CA ALA A 19 1.71 0.32 -5.94
C ALA A 19 0.62 -0.70 -6.33
N PHE A 20 0.60 -1.14 -7.59
CA PHE A 20 -0.28 -2.20 -8.09
C PHE A 20 0.01 -3.59 -7.50
N ARG A 21 1.26 -3.88 -7.15
CA ARG A 21 1.70 -5.21 -6.74
C ARG A 21 1.65 -5.40 -5.23
N LEU A 22 2.00 -4.34 -4.50
CA LEU A 22 1.97 -4.35 -3.04
C LEU A 22 0.55 -4.18 -2.55
N THR A 23 0.13 -5.04 -1.61
CA THR A 23 -1.22 -5.03 -1.07
C THR A 23 -1.22 -5.00 0.45
N PHE A 24 -2.30 -4.45 1.02
CA PHE A 24 -2.49 -4.36 2.45
C PHE A 24 -3.84 -5.02 2.84
N PRO A 25 -3.83 -6.02 3.73
CA PRO A 25 -5.04 -6.69 4.18
C PRO A 25 -5.88 -5.73 5.04
N THR A 26 -6.96 -5.21 4.46
CA THR A 26 -7.84 -4.26 5.13
C THR A 26 -9.16 -4.95 5.51
N PRO A 27 -9.45 -5.15 6.81
CA PRO A 27 -10.72 -5.70 7.24
C PRO A 27 -11.85 -4.72 6.93
N VAL A 28 -12.98 -5.27 6.48
CA VAL A 28 -14.18 -4.50 6.16
C VAL A 28 -14.88 -4.09 7.45
N THR A 29 -15.04 -2.78 7.62
CA THR A 29 -15.74 -2.14 8.74
C THR A 29 -16.85 -1.25 8.20
N LYS A 30 -17.74 -0.80 9.10
CA LYS A 30 -18.82 0.15 8.73
C LYS A 30 -18.28 1.45 8.14
N PHE A 31 -17.09 1.88 8.59
CA PHE A 31 -16.48 3.15 8.22
C PHE A 31 -15.78 3.12 6.85
N ASN A 32 -15.18 1.98 6.48
CA ASN A 32 -14.41 1.85 5.24
C ASN A 32 -15.16 1.09 4.13
N LEU A 33 -16.38 0.59 4.39
CA LEU A 33 -17.14 -0.25 3.45
C LEU A 33 -17.29 0.38 2.06
N VAL A 34 -17.73 1.65 2.01
CA VAL A 34 -17.95 2.37 0.75
C VAL A 34 -16.65 2.49 -0.05
N HIS A 35 -15.57 2.84 0.65
CA HIS A 35 -14.26 2.98 0.03
C HIS A 35 -13.72 1.64 -0.50
N LEU A 36 -13.79 0.57 0.30
CA LEU A 36 -13.34 -0.76 -0.12
C LEU A 36 -14.16 -1.33 -1.27
N ARG A 37 -15.47 -1.06 -1.32
CA ARG A 37 -16.31 -1.41 -2.48
C ARG A 37 -15.79 -0.77 -3.76
N GLN A 38 -15.43 0.52 -3.71
CA GLN A 38 -14.86 1.20 -4.87
C GLN A 38 -13.54 0.56 -5.32
N LEU A 39 -12.66 0.22 -4.38
CA LEU A 39 -11.39 -0.44 -4.72
C LEU A 39 -11.59 -1.82 -5.34
N VAL A 40 -12.56 -2.59 -4.84
CA VAL A 40 -12.93 -3.89 -5.44
C VAL A 40 -13.52 -3.71 -6.84
N MET A 41 -14.38 -2.71 -7.06
CA MET A 41 -14.91 -2.40 -8.38
C MET A 41 -13.81 -1.99 -9.36
N ASN A 42 -12.84 -1.19 -8.91
CA ASN A 42 -11.67 -0.80 -9.71
C ASN A 42 -10.79 -2.00 -10.07
N GLY A 43 -10.72 -3.02 -9.21
CA GLY A 43 -10.02 -4.27 -9.48
C GLY A 43 -8.49 -4.15 -9.50
N PRO A 44 -7.78 -5.18 -9.99
CA PRO A 44 -6.33 -5.24 -9.88
C PRO A 44 -5.59 -4.38 -10.92
N ASN A 45 -6.23 -4.03 -12.03
CA ASN A 45 -5.58 -3.33 -13.14
C ASN A 45 -5.78 -1.81 -13.12
N ASN A 46 -6.71 -1.29 -12.31
CA ASN A 46 -6.94 0.15 -12.17
C ASN A 46 -6.56 0.63 -10.78
N TYR A 47 -5.61 1.56 -10.72
CA TYR A 47 -5.14 2.15 -9.47
C TYR A 47 -5.94 3.41 -9.12
N PRO A 48 -6.34 3.62 -7.85
CA PRO A 48 -6.24 2.69 -6.72
C PRO A 48 -7.29 1.57 -6.81
N GLY A 49 -6.92 0.35 -6.42
CA GLY A 49 -7.77 -0.83 -6.57
C GLY A 49 -7.48 -1.91 -5.52
N ALA A 50 -7.87 -3.14 -5.82
CA ALA A 50 -7.64 -4.30 -4.97
C ALA A 50 -7.36 -5.55 -5.80
N THR A 51 -6.69 -6.53 -5.20
CA THR A 51 -6.31 -7.78 -5.89
C THR A 51 -7.21 -8.95 -5.51
N SER A 52 -7.59 -9.06 -4.24
CA SER A 52 -8.36 -10.19 -3.72
C SER A 52 -9.19 -9.84 -2.50
N ILE A 53 -10.17 -10.71 -2.23
CA ILE A 53 -11.04 -10.65 -1.05
C ILE A 53 -10.93 -11.98 -0.32
N GLN A 54 -10.64 -11.94 0.97
CA GLN A 54 -10.74 -13.07 1.86
C GLN A 54 -12.08 -13.01 2.60
N PHE A 55 -12.94 -14.00 2.39
CA PHE A 55 -14.24 -14.09 3.06
C PHE A 55 -14.12 -14.65 4.48
N SER A 56 -15.20 -14.56 5.26
CA SER A 56 -15.24 -15.02 6.66
C SER A 56 -15.01 -16.53 6.84
N ASN A 57 -15.16 -17.32 5.77
CA ASN A 57 -14.82 -18.74 5.75
C ASN A 57 -13.33 -19.02 5.47
N GLY A 58 -12.50 -17.98 5.36
CA GLY A 58 -11.08 -18.08 5.05
C GLY A 58 -10.74 -18.22 3.56
N ILE A 59 -11.75 -18.39 2.68
CA ILE A 59 -11.52 -18.53 1.24
C ILE A 59 -11.08 -17.19 0.65
N ILE A 60 -9.95 -17.22 -0.05
CA ILE A 60 -9.43 -16.08 -0.81
C ILE A 60 -9.94 -16.17 -2.25
N THR A 61 -10.69 -15.15 -2.66
CA THR A 61 -11.17 -14.99 -4.03
C THR A 61 -10.37 -13.89 -4.72
N MET A 62 -9.65 -14.26 -5.77
CA MET A 62 -8.97 -13.28 -6.63
C MET A 62 -9.99 -12.50 -7.46
N LEU A 63 -9.78 -11.19 -7.57
CA LEU A 63 -10.62 -10.36 -8.43
C LEU A 63 -10.30 -10.65 -9.90
N PRO A 64 -11.32 -10.74 -10.77
CA PRO A 64 -11.09 -11.02 -12.18
C PRO A 64 -10.20 -9.92 -12.79
N PRO A 65 -9.10 -10.30 -13.47
CA PRO A 65 -8.25 -9.34 -14.15
C PRO A 65 -8.95 -8.77 -15.38
N ASN A 66 -8.43 -7.66 -15.88
CA ASN A 66 -8.88 -6.93 -17.07
C ASN A 66 -10.23 -6.21 -16.91
N ASP A 67 -10.44 -5.24 -17.80
CA ASP A 67 -11.60 -4.34 -17.80
C ASP A 67 -12.71 -4.77 -18.77
N THR A 68 -12.86 -6.07 -19.01
CA THR A 68 -13.99 -6.58 -19.81
C THR A 68 -15.32 -6.30 -19.09
N PRO A 69 -16.43 -6.10 -19.82
CA PRO A 69 -17.74 -5.86 -19.20
C PRO A 69 -18.15 -6.98 -18.22
N GLN A 70 -17.80 -8.22 -18.54
CA GLN A 70 -18.04 -9.39 -17.69
C GLN A 70 -17.23 -9.33 -16.39
N ALA A 71 -15.94 -8.94 -16.47
CA ALA A 71 -15.08 -8.79 -15.30
C ALA A 71 -15.56 -7.66 -14.39
N LYS A 72 -16.01 -6.53 -14.96
CA LYS A 72 -16.60 -5.40 -14.20
C LYS A 72 -17.87 -5.82 -13.46
N LYS A 73 -18.82 -6.45 -14.16
CA LYS A 73 -20.05 -6.96 -13.55
C LYS A 73 -19.77 -7.97 -12.42
N LYS A 74 -18.78 -8.85 -12.59
CA LYS A 74 -18.35 -9.79 -11.55
C LYS A 74 -17.73 -9.07 -10.34
N ARG A 75 -16.91 -8.04 -10.55
CA ARG A 75 -16.36 -7.21 -9.46
C ARG A 75 -17.45 -6.47 -8.69
N GLU A 76 -18.44 -5.90 -9.38
CA GLU A 76 -19.60 -5.24 -8.76
C GLU A 76 -20.37 -6.21 -7.86
N MET A 77 -20.67 -7.42 -8.36
CA MET A 77 -21.32 -8.46 -7.54
C MET A 77 -20.50 -8.83 -6.29
N LEU A 78 -19.17 -8.93 -6.41
CA LEU A 78 -18.29 -9.20 -5.27
C LEU A 78 -18.23 -8.02 -4.28
N ALA A 79 -18.23 -6.78 -4.76
CA ALA A 79 -18.25 -5.59 -3.93
C ALA A 79 -19.56 -5.50 -3.10
N LEU A 80 -20.69 -5.87 -3.70
CA LEU A 80 -21.98 -5.92 -2.99
C LEU A 80 -21.99 -6.97 -1.87
N ARG A 81 -21.25 -8.07 -2.01
CA ARG A 81 -21.11 -9.10 -0.98
C ARG A 81 -20.27 -8.68 0.22
N LEU A 82 -19.50 -7.58 0.11
CA LEU A 82 -18.79 -7.02 1.26
C LEU A 82 -19.80 -6.56 2.31
N LYS A 83 -19.64 -7.07 3.52
CA LYS A 83 -20.40 -6.70 4.71
C LYS A 83 -19.45 -6.47 5.88
N PRO A 84 -19.74 -5.50 6.76
CA PRO A 84 -18.97 -5.31 7.98
C PRO A 84 -19.21 -6.49 8.92
N LEU A 85 -18.23 -6.76 9.78
CA LEU A 85 -18.40 -7.73 10.86
C LEU A 85 -19.51 -7.26 11.81
N ILE A 86 -20.50 -8.12 12.04
CA ILE A 86 -21.57 -7.87 13.02
C ILE A 86 -21.33 -8.85 14.17
N SER A 87 -21.23 -8.32 15.39
CA SER A 87 -21.02 -9.10 16.60
C SER A 87 -22.11 -10.18 16.73
N GLY A 88 -21.71 -11.46 16.84
CA GLY A 88 -22.60 -12.59 17.07
C GLY A 88 -22.93 -13.50 15.86
N LYS A 89 -22.48 -13.19 14.63
CA LYS A 89 -22.74 -14.06 13.45
C LYS A 89 -21.49 -14.62 12.77
N ASP A 90 -20.46 -13.80 12.61
CA ASP A 90 -19.21 -14.20 11.97
C ASP A 90 -18.08 -13.98 12.98
N ASN A 91 -17.15 -14.93 13.11
CA ASN A 91 -15.97 -14.79 13.98
C ASN A 91 -14.78 -14.11 13.27
N ILE A 92 -14.80 -14.08 11.94
CA ILE A 92 -13.68 -13.60 11.10
C ILE A 92 -14.21 -12.49 10.18
N PRO A 93 -13.58 -11.31 10.17
CA PRO A 93 -13.97 -10.24 9.26
C PRO A 93 -13.63 -10.59 7.81
N ILE A 94 -14.43 -10.10 6.87
CA ILE A 94 -14.04 -10.11 5.45
C ILE A 94 -12.87 -9.13 5.30
N VAL A 95 -11.81 -9.55 4.60
CA VAL A 95 -10.60 -8.75 4.36
C VAL A 95 -10.45 -8.48 2.88
N VAL A 96 -10.18 -7.23 2.52
CA VAL A 96 -9.87 -6.82 1.14
C VAL A 96 -8.38 -6.50 1.06
N ASN A 97 -7.68 -7.18 0.16
CA ASN A 97 -6.29 -6.89 -0.16
C ASN A 97 -6.23 -5.74 -1.16
N ARG A 98 -6.31 -4.51 -0.63
CA ARG A 98 -6.22 -3.28 -1.42
C ARG A 98 -4.78 -3.01 -1.85
N HIS A 99 -4.59 -2.28 -2.93
CA HIS A 99 -3.29 -1.77 -3.35
C HIS A 99 -2.67 -0.85 -2.27
N LEU A 100 -1.35 -0.67 -2.38
CA LEU A 100 -0.62 0.34 -1.60
C LEU A 100 -1.14 1.74 -1.91
N LEU A 101 -1.52 2.51 -0.88
CA LEU A 101 -2.08 3.84 -1.04
C LEU A 101 -1.13 4.93 -0.55
N ASP A 102 -1.40 6.17 -0.97
CA ASP A 102 -0.78 7.35 -0.40
C ASP A 102 -0.99 7.36 1.13
N GLY A 103 0.07 7.63 1.89
CA GLY A 103 0.03 7.69 3.35
C GLY A 103 0.15 6.33 4.06
N ASP A 104 0.27 5.21 3.33
CA ASP A 104 0.74 3.97 3.94
C ASP A 104 2.22 4.08 4.36
N MET A 105 2.69 3.16 5.20
CA MET A 105 4.06 3.20 5.73
C MET A 105 4.93 2.13 5.06
N LEU A 106 6.12 2.53 4.62
CA LEU A 106 7.17 1.64 4.12
C LEU A 106 8.41 1.77 4.99
N ILE A 107 9.06 0.65 5.27
CA ILE A 107 10.38 0.66 5.88
C ILE A 107 11.41 0.64 4.76
N MET A 108 12.28 1.64 4.73
CA MET A 108 13.38 1.72 3.77
C MET A 108 14.69 1.35 4.46
N ASN A 109 15.47 0.51 3.78
CA ASN A 109 16.76 -0.04 4.19
C ASN A 109 17.75 0.07 3.02
N ARG A 110 18.99 0.50 3.30
CA ARG A 110 20.12 0.37 2.37
C ARG A 110 21.15 -0.60 2.97
N GLN A 111 21.59 -1.60 2.19
CA GLN A 111 22.65 -2.51 2.61
C GLN A 111 24.03 -1.87 2.39
N PRO A 112 25.01 -2.09 3.29
CA PRO A 112 24.91 -2.79 4.58
C PRO A 112 24.29 -1.90 5.69
N THR A 113 23.44 -2.49 6.54
CA THR A 113 22.79 -1.78 7.65
C THR A 113 23.73 -1.72 8.86
N LEU A 114 24.56 -0.69 8.95
CA LEU A 114 25.57 -0.55 10.02
C LEU A 114 25.01 0.06 11.31
N HIS A 115 23.96 0.87 11.21
CA HIS A 115 23.39 1.60 12.34
C HIS A 115 21.86 1.65 12.27
N ARG A 116 21.21 1.81 13.42
CA ARG A 116 19.73 1.87 13.52
C ARG A 116 19.11 2.89 12.55
N PRO A 117 19.69 4.08 12.32
CA PRO A 117 19.18 5.02 11.31
C PRO A 117 19.26 4.54 9.85
N SER A 118 19.95 3.44 9.53
CA SER A 118 19.94 2.85 8.18
C SER A 118 18.65 2.08 7.87
N MET A 119 17.72 1.99 8.82
CA MET A 119 16.38 1.41 8.64
C MET A 119 15.33 2.36 9.24
N GLN A 120 14.56 3.01 8.39
CA GLN A 120 13.59 4.03 8.82
C GLN A 120 12.26 3.89 8.09
N ALA A 121 11.20 4.32 8.75
CA ALA A 121 9.87 4.33 8.18
C ALA A 121 9.59 5.64 7.44
N HIS A 122 9.07 5.52 6.23
CA HIS A 122 8.67 6.62 5.37
C HIS A 122 7.21 6.48 4.99
N ARG A 123 6.52 7.61 4.86
CA ARG A 123 5.17 7.66 4.29
C ARG A 123 5.24 7.45 2.79
N VAL A 124 4.36 6.62 2.26
CA VAL A 124 4.26 6.37 0.83
C VAL A 124 3.65 7.58 0.15
N ARG A 125 4.30 8.01 -0.92
CA ARG A 125 3.75 8.93 -1.90
C ARG A 125 3.83 8.30 -3.28
N ILE A 126 2.70 8.00 -3.89
CA ILE A 126 2.66 7.39 -5.21
C ILE A 126 3.00 8.42 -6.28
N ILE A 127 4.00 8.10 -7.09
CA ILE A 127 4.39 8.88 -8.25
C ILE A 127 3.51 8.41 -9.41
N LYS A 128 2.60 9.28 -9.85
CA LYS A 128 1.63 8.96 -10.91
C LYS A 128 2.20 9.09 -12.32
N CYS A 129 3.35 9.75 -12.48
CA CYS A 129 4.01 9.89 -13.77
C CYS A 129 4.43 8.51 -14.33
N SER A 130 3.90 8.15 -15.50
CA SER A 130 4.11 6.84 -16.14
C SER A 130 5.56 6.48 -16.46
N GLY A 131 6.47 7.47 -16.45
CA GLY A 131 7.91 7.25 -16.67
C GLY A 131 8.71 6.90 -15.41
N ALA A 132 8.13 7.03 -14.21
CA ALA A 132 8.85 6.74 -12.98
C ALA A 132 9.05 5.23 -12.81
N LYS A 133 10.31 4.79 -12.78
CA LYS A 133 10.69 3.39 -12.57
C LYS A 133 11.47 3.16 -11.27
N THR A 134 11.99 4.23 -10.67
CA THR A 134 12.83 4.20 -9.47
C THR A 134 12.11 4.80 -8.28
N LEU A 135 12.48 4.34 -7.08
CA LEU A 135 12.07 4.98 -5.84
C LEU A 135 12.68 6.38 -5.76
N ARG A 136 11.93 7.36 -5.24
CA ARG A 136 12.43 8.72 -5.03
C ARG A 136 12.54 9.01 -3.55
N LEU A 137 13.72 9.45 -3.12
CA LEU A 137 13.99 9.82 -1.74
C LEU A 137 14.38 11.30 -1.68
N HIS A 138 14.03 11.96 -0.58
CA HIS A 138 14.45 13.34 -0.33
C HIS A 138 15.96 13.42 -0.01
N TYR A 139 16.64 14.43 -0.54
CA TYR A 139 18.11 14.59 -0.40
C TYR A 139 18.60 14.60 1.05
N SER A 140 17.84 15.21 1.98
CA SER A 140 18.18 15.23 3.41
C SER A 140 18.33 13.84 4.04
N ASN A 141 17.69 12.81 3.48
CA ASN A 141 17.77 11.45 4.01
C ASN A 141 19.03 10.70 3.55
N CYS A 142 19.71 11.19 2.52
CA CYS A 142 20.88 10.53 1.93
C CYS A 142 22.00 10.30 2.94
N LYS A 143 22.22 11.26 3.85
CA LYS A 143 23.20 11.12 4.93
C LYS A 143 22.88 9.96 5.87
N ALA A 144 21.59 9.71 6.17
CA ALA A 144 21.19 8.62 7.06
C ALA A 144 21.45 7.23 6.44
N TYR A 145 21.22 7.12 5.14
CA TYR A 145 21.45 5.89 4.36
C TYR A 145 22.87 5.78 3.79
N ASN A 146 23.70 6.81 3.95
CA ASN A 146 25.01 6.96 3.30
C ASN A 146 24.93 6.80 1.76
N ALA A 147 23.87 7.35 1.15
CA ALA A 147 23.58 7.21 -0.28
C ALA A 147 24.04 8.44 -1.07
N ASP A 148 24.50 8.25 -2.31
CA ASP A 148 25.03 9.30 -3.20
C ASP A 148 24.34 9.36 -4.58
N PHE A 149 23.32 8.53 -4.81
CA PHE A 149 22.49 8.48 -6.02
C PHE A 149 23.25 8.16 -7.33
N ASP A 150 24.32 7.40 -7.26
CA ASP A 150 25.09 6.94 -8.43
C ASP A 150 24.55 5.66 -9.08
N GLY A 151 23.52 5.05 -8.48
CA GLY A 151 23.03 3.71 -8.85
C GLY A 151 22.63 2.84 -7.65
N ASP A 152 22.74 3.39 -6.43
CA ASP A 152 22.32 2.74 -5.18
C ASP A 152 20.97 2.00 -5.24
N GLU A 153 20.97 0.77 -4.73
CA GLU A 153 19.78 -0.03 -4.50
C GLU A 153 19.32 0.06 -3.03
N MET A 154 18.01 0.15 -2.84
CA MET A 154 17.39 0.18 -1.51
C MET A 154 16.21 -0.79 -1.44
N ASN A 155 16.06 -1.41 -0.28
CA ASN A 155 14.95 -2.31 0.01
C ASN A 155 13.80 -1.54 0.67
N GLY A 156 12.59 -1.72 0.13
CA GLY A 156 11.35 -1.22 0.72
C GLY A 156 10.51 -2.37 1.26
N HIS A 157 10.30 -2.43 2.58
CA HIS A 157 9.47 -3.44 3.22
C HIS A 157 8.09 -2.85 3.54
N PHE A 158 7.04 -3.47 2.97
CA PHE A 158 5.66 -3.06 3.22
C PHE A 158 5.03 -3.88 4.34
N VAL A 159 4.65 -3.19 5.42
CA VAL A 159 4.00 -3.82 6.58
C VAL A 159 2.62 -4.35 6.23
N GLN A 160 2.24 -5.45 6.87
CA GLN A 160 0.98 -6.17 6.60
C GLN A 160 -0.02 -6.09 7.75
N SER A 161 0.34 -5.50 8.90
CA SER A 161 -0.53 -5.40 10.07
C SER A 161 -0.69 -3.96 10.55
N TYR A 162 -1.82 -3.67 11.20
CA TYR A 162 -2.05 -2.37 11.82
C TYR A 162 -1.13 -2.12 13.02
N ALA A 163 -0.77 -3.17 13.76
CA ALA A 163 0.19 -3.07 14.86
C ALA A 163 1.56 -2.58 14.34
N ALA A 164 2.09 -3.23 13.30
CA ALA A 164 3.34 -2.81 12.68
C ALA A 164 3.21 -1.39 12.09
N LYS A 165 2.08 -1.05 11.45
CA LYS A 165 1.85 0.33 10.97
C LYS A 165 1.93 1.36 12.10
N ALA A 166 1.32 1.08 13.25
CA ALA A 166 1.34 1.96 14.42
C ALA A 166 2.76 2.10 15.01
N GLU A 167 3.52 1.00 15.10
CA GLU A 167 4.92 1.03 15.52
C GLU A 167 5.78 1.88 14.58
N LEU A 168 5.57 1.78 13.27
CA LEU A 168 6.29 2.60 12.30
C LEU A 168 5.93 4.08 12.36
N GLU A 169 4.66 4.40 12.60
CA GLU A 169 4.22 5.80 12.73
C GLU A 169 4.76 6.46 13.99
N THR A 170 4.98 5.70 15.07
CA THR A 170 5.39 6.21 16.39
C THR A 170 6.88 6.07 16.67
N LEU A 171 7.46 4.90 16.43
CA LEU A 171 8.84 4.54 16.79
C LEU A 171 9.79 4.53 15.59
N GLY A 172 9.28 4.20 14.40
CA GLY A 172 10.08 4.02 13.18
C GLY A 172 10.31 5.29 12.37
N LYS A 173 9.64 6.40 12.72
CA LYS A 173 9.68 7.64 11.96
C LYS A 173 11.07 8.30 12.04
N LEU A 174 11.45 8.99 10.96
CA LEU A 174 12.59 9.90 10.93
C LEU A 174 12.60 10.78 12.18
N ILE A 175 13.63 10.61 13.02
CA ILE A 175 13.92 11.49 14.14
C ILE A 175 14.45 12.77 13.52
N THR A 176 13.64 13.82 13.51
CA THR A 176 14.08 15.20 13.28
C THR A 176 14.75 15.74 14.52
#